data_AF-A0A522A5L2-F1
#
_entry.id   AF-A0A522A5L2-F1
#
_cell.length_a   1.000
_cell.length_b   1.000
_cell.length_c   1.000
_cell.angle_alpha   90.00
_cell.angle_beta   90.00
_cell.angle_gamma   90.00
#
_symmetry.space_group_name_H-M   'P 1'
#
loop_
_entity.id
_entity.type
_entity.pdbx_description
1 polymer ?
#
loop_
_entity_poly.entity_id
_entity_poly.type
_entity_poly.pdbx_seq_one_letter_code
_entity_poly.pdbx_strand_id
1 'polypeptide(L)'
;MPISTTAILATALVSTLGVNTHIDFNQYGYQNLPVVQSSLQYLGVRNVRDSGENIADLQSWASVAQATGVRFDDFMPEGSPAVVQYAFGLVNSLAAEGVLNAIEGGNEEDDVFAQSMGNSLTYTASLQQQIYALGQALGLPVINMSFGAGWTATNNWQGDYGAVGDLSVYTDYGNAHTYPLVGQGEDWTIQRLDGLAKLAASTRPVITTEIGWNENQGFAQSDIAKFVLNAAFDGWKDGNAKTYFYALYDDGGGKFGLMNQDGTPKPAGIALHNLTTLLADANVGAGSFTPTPLAYQFGGTIGGENTVLMQKSDGSYWLSVWDETDGSHPLTLTLPTAAAQVQLFDPLTSTNALQTIANTTSLTLSLADHPVLISVVPVTTVATAAAASAPNVITTTASNSTIAGNAGTTAIYVYGTGDTVTGGSGSDMIQAFKGANTIYGGSGTPTIQIAGSNNKVFVGSGTTSVADSGTNNTITLGKVGGGAADIYGYILSQGDTLDMRPLLAGTQWAGDTASLGNFLQVTNVNANTIIRVNPSGLSIGASYPVAVLHGYAYVTLSGLLPHMTL
;
A
#
# COMPACT_ATOMS: atom_id res chain seq x y z
N MET A 1 -2.66 20.33 24.44
CA MET A 1 -2.06 19.04 24.85
C MET A 1 -2.05 18.17 23.60
N PRO A 2 -0.94 17.48 23.27
CA PRO A 2 -0.90 16.61 22.10
C PRO A 2 -1.95 15.51 22.23
N ILE A 3 -2.70 15.30 21.15
CA ILE A 3 -3.64 14.20 20.99
C ILE A 3 -2.83 13.00 20.50
N SER A 4 -3.06 11.83 21.10
CA SER A 4 -2.52 10.57 20.60
C SER A 4 -3.65 9.80 19.93
N THR A 5 -3.59 9.73 18.61
CA THR A 5 -4.60 9.06 17.79
C THR A 5 -4.04 7.72 17.34
N THR A 6 -4.81 6.64 17.47
CA THR A 6 -4.43 5.32 16.92
C THR A 6 -4.71 5.32 15.43
N ALA A 7 -3.70 4.96 14.63
CA ALA A 7 -3.88 4.89 13.19
C ALA A 7 -4.72 3.67 12.78
N ILE A 8 -5.39 3.77 11.64
CA ILE A 8 -5.92 2.61 10.89
C ILE A 8 -4.93 2.22 9.80
N LEU A 9 -5.14 1.09 9.14
CA LEU A 9 -4.39 0.77 7.91
C LEU A 9 -4.86 1.68 6.79
N ALA A 10 -3.94 2.25 6.00
CA ALA A 10 -4.31 2.99 4.80
C ALA A 10 -5.10 2.11 3.81
N THR A 11 -4.72 0.83 3.71
CA THR A 11 -5.44 -0.19 2.93
C THR A 11 -6.86 -0.43 3.42
N ALA A 12 -7.13 -0.28 4.73
CA ALA A 12 -8.47 -0.49 5.26
C ALA A 12 -9.44 0.56 4.72
N LEU A 13 -9.07 1.84 4.72
CA LEU A 13 -9.91 2.90 4.14
C LEU A 13 -10.11 2.68 2.63
N VAL A 14 -9.03 2.47 1.86
CA VAL A 14 -9.15 2.30 0.41
C VAL A 14 -10.01 1.07 0.05
N SER A 15 -9.99 0.03 0.89
CA SER A 15 -10.78 -1.19 0.68
C SER A 15 -12.29 -1.02 0.88
N THR A 16 -12.76 0.07 1.50
CA THR A 16 -14.20 0.35 1.64
C THR A 16 -14.79 1.06 0.42
N LEU A 17 -13.94 1.61 -0.45
CA LEU A 17 -14.39 2.42 -1.58
C LEU A 17 -14.77 1.55 -2.79
N GLY A 18 -15.90 1.87 -3.39
CA GLY A 18 -16.41 1.21 -4.59
C GLY A 18 -17.10 2.19 -5.54
N VAL A 19 -17.53 1.67 -6.68
CA VAL A 19 -18.27 2.43 -7.69
C VAL A 19 -19.41 1.58 -8.25
N ASN A 20 -20.55 2.20 -8.55
CA ASN A 20 -21.63 1.53 -9.26
C ASN A 20 -21.29 1.44 -10.75
N THR A 21 -21.59 0.31 -11.36
CA THR A 21 -21.52 0.12 -12.81
C THR A 21 -22.84 -0.41 -13.35
N HIS A 22 -23.01 -0.35 -14.68
CA HIS A 22 -24.15 -0.92 -15.41
C HIS A 22 -23.64 -1.74 -16.60
N ILE A 23 -22.75 -2.70 -16.32
CA ILE A 23 -22.14 -3.57 -17.33
C ILE A 23 -23.22 -4.40 -18.04
N ASP A 24 -24.25 -4.77 -17.28
CA ASP A 24 -25.45 -5.47 -17.68
C ASP A 24 -26.28 -4.74 -18.74
N PHE A 25 -26.32 -3.40 -18.73
CA PHE A 25 -27.12 -2.62 -19.67
C PHE A 25 -26.62 -2.70 -21.11
N ASN A 26 -25.34 -3.04 -21.31
CA ASN A 26 -24.66 -3.01 -22.62
C ASN A 26 -24.91 -1.69 -23.39
N GLN A 27 -24.98 -0.59 -22.64
CA GLN A 27 -25.28 0.77 -23.09
C GLN A 27 -24.44 1.78 -22.29
N TYR A 28 -24.58 3.08 -22.61
CA TYR A 28 -23.95 4.17 -21.84
C TYR A 28 -22.41 4.08 -21.71
N GLY A 29 -21.75 3.37 -22.62
CA GLY A 29 -20.29 3.17 -22.61
C GLY A 29 -19.87 1.80 -22.09
N TYR A 30 -20.74 1.13 -21.33
CA TYR A 30 -20.45 -0.17 -20.73
C TYR A 30 -20.31 -1.32 -21.75
N GLN A 31 -20.82 -1.15 -22.98
CA GLN A 31 -20.58 -2.08 -24.07
C GLN A 31 -19.08 -2.21 -24.46
N ASN A 32 -18.22 -1.30 -24.00
CA ASN A 32 -16.78 -1.30 -24.28
C ASN A 32 -15.98 -1.75 -23.05
N LEU A 33 -15.94 -3.06 -22.80
CA LEU A 33 -15.25 -3.62 -21.62
C LEU A 33 -13.79 -3.19 -21.45
N PRO A 34 -12.94 -3.09 -22.49
CA PRO A 34 -11.59 -2.55 -22.32
C PRO A 34 -11.54 -1.13 -21.72
N VAL A 35 -12.52 -0.27 -22.06
CA VAL A 35 -12.64 1.09 -21.50
C VAL A 35 -13.18 1.05 -20.07
N VAL A 36 -14.13 0.16 -19.77
CA VAL A 36 -14.58 -0.09 -18.38
C VAL A 36 -13.41 -0.54 -17.51
N GLN A 37 -12.62 -1.50 -17.99
CA GLN A 37 -11.47 -2.05 -17.29
C GLN A 37 -10.40 -0.98 -17.00
N SER A 38 -10.04 -0.17 -18.00
CA SER A 38 -9.08 0.91 -17.80
C SER A 38 -9.61 2.01 -16.87
N SER A 39 -10.90 2.29 -16.90
CA SER A 39 -11.56 3.26 -16.01
C SER A 39 -11.53 2.78 -14.55
N LEU A 40 -11.87 1.52 -14.28
CA LEU A 40 -11.81 0.94 -12.94
C LEU A 40 -10.38 0.87 -12.40
N GLN A 41 -9.42 0.47 -13.24
CA GLN A 41 -7.99 0.49 -12.88
C GLN A 41 -7.51 1.91 -12.57
N TYR A 42 -7.95 2.90 -13.36
CA TYR A 42 -7.64 4.30 -13.11
C TYR A 42 -8.18 4.76 -11.75
N LEU A 43 -9.46 4.55 -11.44
CA LEU A 43 -10.02 4.96 -10.14
C LEU A 43 -9.32 4.28 -8.95
N GLY A 44 -8.74 3.10 -9.15
CA GLY A 44 -7.98 2.40 -8.12
C GLY A 44 -8.85 1.68 -7.08
N VAL A 45 -10.16 1.64 -7.28
CA VAL A 45 -11.11 0.89 -6.43
C VAL A 45 -11.05 -0.61 -6.70
N ARG A 46 -11.55 -1.43 -5.78
CA ARG A 46 -11.63 -2.90 -5.90
C ARG A 46 -13.04 -3.47 -5.73
N ASN A 47 -13.98 -2.61 -5.36
CA ASN A 47 -15.37 -2.98 -5.19
C ASN A 47 -16.21 -2.36 -6.31
N VAL A 48 -17.04 -3.18 -6.93
CA VAL A 48 -18.03 -2.76 -7.92
C VAL A 48 -19.40 -3.23 -7.44
N ARG A 49 -20.42 -2.39 -7.62
CA ARG A 49 -21.82 -2.78 -7.42
C ARG A 49 -22.53 -2.72 -8.76
N ASP A 50 -23.16 -3.82 -9.14
CA ASP A 50 -23.80 -4.04 -10.45
C ASP A 50 -24.82 -5.20 -10.30
N SER A 51 -25.64 -5.46 -11.30
CA SER A 51 -26.67 -6.52 -11.30
C SER A 51 -26.43 -7.51 -12.43
N GLY A 52 -26.25 -8.79 -12.09
CA GLY A 52 -26.18 -9.86 -13.10
C GLY A 52 -27.56 -10.16 -13.68
N GLU A 53 -27.97 -9.43 -14.72
CA GLU A 53 -29.32 -9.56 -15.30
C GLU A 53 -29.44 -10.57 -16.44
N ASN A 54 -28.33 -10.91 -17.11
CA ASN A 54 -28.31 -11.75 -18.30
C ASN A 54 -27.20 -12.81 -18.24
N ILE A 55 -27.37 -13.91 -18.97
CA ILE A 55 -26.34 -14.97 -19.01
C ILE A 55 -25.02 -14.49 -19.63
N ALA A 56 -25.06 -13.42 -20.42
CA ALA A 56 -23.87 -12.77 -20.97
C ALA A 56 -23.02 -12.11 -19.87
N ASP A 57 -23.63 -11.73 -18.75
CA ASP A 57 -22.95 -11.03 -17.66
C ASP A 57 -21.95 -11.92 -16.92
N LEU A 58 -22.18 -13.25 -16.93
CA LEU A 58 -21.20 -14.22 -16.48
C LEU A 58 -19.84 -14.02 -17.17
N GLN A 59 -19.86 -13.74 -18.47
CA GLN A 59 -18.64 -13.56 -19.24
C GLN A 59 -18.06 -12.15 -19.10
N SER A 60 -18.91 -11.12 -19.10
CA SER A 60 -18.46 -9.72 -19.00
C SER A 60 -17.85 -9.45 -17.63
N TRP A 61 -18.48 -9.89 -16.54
CA TRP A 61 -17.97 -9.71 -15.17
C TRP A 61 -16.70 -10.52 -14.92
N ALA A 62 -16.63 -11.77 -15.39
CA ALA A 62 -15.40 -12.57 -15.29
C ALA A 62 -14.22 -11.88 -16.02
N SER A 63 -14.47 -11.32 -17.21
CA SER A 63 -13.47 -10.56 -17.97
C SER A 63 -13.00 -9.32 -17.22
N VAL A 64 -13.93 -8.53 -16.66
CA VAL A 64 -13.62 -7.31 -15.90
C VAL A 64 -12.89 -7.65 -14.60
N ALA A 65 -13.36 -8.62 -13.82
CA ALA A 65 -12.71 -9.08 -12.59
C ALA A 65 -11.29 -9.59 -12.86
N GLN A 66 -11.09 -10.38 -13.92
CA GLN A 66 -9.75 -10.88 -14.28
C GLN A 66 -8.79 -9.74 -14.67
N ALA A 67 -9.26 -8.76 -15.44
CA ALA A 67 -8.42 -7.67 -15.92
C ALA A 67 -8.07 -6.65 -14.83
N THR A 68 -8.95 -6.44 -13.86
CA THR A 68 -8.85 -5.32 -12.90
C THR A 68 -8.62 -5.75 -11.46
N GLY A 69 -8.95 -7.00 -11.13
CA GLY A 69 -8.98 -7.51 -9.76
C GLY A 69 -10.16 -7.01 -8.93
N VAL A 70 -11.16 -6.36 -9.54
CA VAL A 70 -12.40 -5.98 -8.84
C VAL A 70 -13.26 -7.21 -8.53
N ARG A 71 -14.15 -7.04 -7.56
CA ARG A 71 -15.22 -7.98 -7.23
C ARG A 71 -16.55 -7.26 -7.12
N PHE A 72 -17.64 -8.00 -7.30
CA PHE A 72 -18.99 -7.46 -7.46
C PHE A 72 -19.87 -7.71 -6.24
N ASP A 73 -20.52 -6.68 -5.74
CA ASP A 73 -21.73 -6.81 -4.93
C ASP A 73 -22.91 -6.90 -5.94
N ASP A 74 -23.52 -8.09 -6.03
CA ASP A 74 -24.55 -8.44 -7.04
C ASP A 74 -25.96 -8.20 -6.49
N PHE A 75 -26.60 -7.10 -6.91
CA PHE A 75 -27.93 -6.73 -6.43
C PHE A 75 -29.02 -7.31 -7.32
N MET A 76 -30.20 -7.54 -6.73
CA MET A 76 -31.35 -7.97 -7.53
C MET A 76 -32.02 -6.74 -8.16
N PRO A 77 -32.21 -6.73 -9.48
CA PRO A 77 -32.58 -5.52 -10.21
C PRO A 77 -34.01 -5.09 -9.95
N GLU A 78 -34.29 -3.80 -10.12
CA GLU A 78 -35.65 -3.27 -10.07
C GLU A 78 -36.50 -3.86 -11.22
N GLY A 79 -37.70 -4.34 -10.93
CA GLY A 79 -38.60 -4.81 -11.99
C GLY A 79 -39.69 -5.76 -11.52
N SER A 80 -40.26 -6.55 -12.44
CA SER A 80 -41.28 -7.54 -12.05
C SER A 80 -40.68 -8.67 -11.22
N PRO A 81 -41.46 -9.37 -10.37
CA PRO A 81 -41.00 -10.56 -9.65
C PRO A 81 -40.25 -11.60 -10.51
N ALA A 82 -40.63 -11.74 -11.78
CA ALA A 82 -39.98 -12.66 -12.71
C ALA A 82 -38.55 -12.23 -13.11
N VAL A 83 -38.31 -10.92 -13.22
CA VAL A 83 -37.00 -10.34 -13.53
C VAL A 83 -36.06 -10.54 -12.34
N VAL A 84 -36.53 -10.19 -11.14
CA VAL A 84 -35.79 -10.38 -9.89
C VAL A 84 -35.41 -11.86 -9.67
N GLN A 85 -36.33 -12.79 -9.93
CA GLN A 85 -36.06 -14.24 -9.81
C GLN A 85 -35.06 -14.74 -10.85
N TYR A 86 -35.10 -14.17 -12.06
CA TYR A 86 -34.17 -14.55 -13.10
C TYR A 86 -32.73 -14.16 -12.72
N ALA A 87 -32.52 -12.91 -12.28
CA ALA A 87 -31.23 -12.45 -11.77
C ALA A 87 -30.77 -13.29 -10.56
N PHE A 88 -31.67 -13.56 -9.61
CA PHE A 88 -31.37 -14.43 -8.46
C PHE A 88 -30.89 -15.84 -8.88
N GLY A 89 -31.42 -16.37 -9.99
CA GLY A 89 -31.00 -17.64 -10.57
C GLY A 89 -29.55 -17.65 -11.10
N LEU A 90 -28.97 -16.49 -11.41
CA LEU A 90 -27.61 -16.35 -11.94
C LEU A 90 -26.54 -16.33 -10.84
N VAL A 91 -26.90 -16.00 -9.59
CA VAL A 91 -25.98 -15.84 -8.45
C VAL A 91 -25.06 -17.06 -8.25
N ASN A 92 -25.59 -18.28 -8.34
CA ASN A 92 -24.76 -19.50 -8.21
C ASN A 92 -23.66 -19.58 -9.29
N SER A 93 -23.97 -19.17 -10.51
CA SER A 93 -23.01 -19.17 -11.62
C SER A 93 -21.97 -18.07 -11.45
N LEU A 94 -22.39 -16.86 -11.05
CA LEU A 94 -21.49 -15.75 -10.73
C LEU A 94 -20.55 -16.10 -9.56
N ALA A 95 -21.07 -16.73 -8.50
CA ALA A 95 -20.27 -17.19 -7.37
C ALA A 95 -19.25 -18.27 -7.80
N ALA A 96 -19.62 -19.17 -8.72
CA ALA A 96 -18.72 -20.20 -9.25
C ALA A 96 -17.56 -19.62 -10.07
N GLU A 97 -17.75 -18.48 -10.74
CA GLU A 97 -16.67 -17.72 -11.39
C GLU A 97 -15.74 -17.02 -10.38
N GLY A 98 -16.13 -16.96 -9.10
CA GLY A 98 -15.33 -16.38 -8.02
C GLY A 98 -15.25 -14.86 -8.05
N VAL A 99 -16.19 -14.19 -8.75
CA VAL A 99 -16.18 -12.73 -8.97
C VAL A 99 -16.94 -11.94 -7.90
N LEU A 100 -17.74 -12.60 -7.07
CA LEU A 100 -18.58 -11.91 -6.08
C LEU A 100 -17.80 -11.49 -4.83
N ASN A 101 -18.23 -10.36 -4.27
CA ASN A 101 -17.94 -9.86 -2.93
C ASN A 101 -19.10 -10.15 -1.99
N ALA A 102 -20.34 -9.90 -2.45
CA ALA A 102 -21.58 -10.05 -1.69
C ALA A 102 -22.76 -10.29 -2.63
N ILE A 103 -23.89 -10.73 -2.07
CA ILE A 103 -25.18 -10.75 -2.75
C ILE A 103 -26.06 -9.68 -2.09
N GLU A 104 -26.71 -8.84 -2.87
CA GLU A 104 -27.57 -7.77 -2.37
C GLU A 104 -29.05 -8.07 -2.69
N GLY A 105 -29.94 -7.55 -1.83
CA GLY A 105 -31.39 -7.65 -2.01
C GLY A 105 -31.91 -6.91 -3.24
N GLY A 106 -33.24 -6.78 -3.32
CA GLY A 106 -33.90 -6.00 -4.37
C GLY A 106 -33.54 -4.52 -4.30
N ASN A 107 -33.34 -3.91 -5.47
CA ASN A 107 -33.02 -2.50 -5.64
C ASN A 107 -34.29 -1.65 -5.75
N GLU A 108 -34.54 -0.80 -4.76
CA GLU A 108 -35.59 0.26 -4.76
C GLU A 108 -36.97 -0.21 -5.25
N GLU A 109 -37.41 -1.41 -4.87
CA GLU A 109 -38.68 -2.01 -5.32
C GLU A 109 -39.94 -1.31 -4.75
N ASP A 110 -39.72 -0.28 -3.94
CA ASP A 110 -40.72 0.70 -3.52
C ASP A 110 -41.01 1.77 -4.59
N ASP A 111 -40.23 1.85 -5.65
CA ASP A 111 -40.46 2.79 -6.75
C ASP A 111 -41.66 2.44 -7.63
N VAL A 112 -42.19 3.48 -8.30
CA VAL A 112 -43.38 3.37 -9.14
C VAL A 112 -43.15 2.42 -10.31
N PHE A 113 -41.92 2.32 -10.83
CA PHE A 113 -41.61 1.45 -11.96
C PHE A 113 -41.75 -0.03 -11.56
N ALA A 114 -41.04 -0.49 -10.52
CA ALA A 114 -41.22 -1.81 -9.91
C ALA A 114 -42.70 -2.15 -9.62
N GLN A 115 -43.42 -1.24 -8.95
CA GLN A 115 -44.82 -1.44 -8.60
C GLN A 115 -45.72 -1.57 -9.84
N SER A 116 -45.45 -0.78 -10.89
CA SER A 116 -46.20 -0.86 -12.15
C SER A 116 -46.01 -2.21 -12.87
N MET A 117 -44.89 -2.87 -12.59
CA MET A 117 -44.54 -4.21 -13.11
C MET A 117 -45.04 -5.35 -12.22
N GLY A 118 -45.82 -5.04 -11.17
CA GLY A 118 -46.44 -6.00 -10.27
C GLY A 118 -45.57 -6.46 -9.11
N ASN A 119 -44.45 -5.76 -8.84
CA ASN A 119 -43.62 -6.03 -7.68
C ASN A 119 -44.16 -5.35 -6.41
N SER A 120 -43.65 -5.75 -5.25
CA SER A 120 -43.99 -5.14 -3.97
C SER A 120 -42.91 -5.40 -2.93
N LEU A 121 -42.76 -4.47 -1.98
CA LEU A 121 -41.89 -4.63 -0.81
C LEU A 121 -42.14 -5.94 -0.03
N THR A 122 -43.39 -6.41 0.03
CA THR A 122 -43.70 -7.69 0.71
C THR A 122 -43.08 -8.88 -0.03
N TYR A 123 -43.12 -8.88 -1.36
CA TYR A 123 -42.47 -9.90 -2.16
C TYR A 123 -40.95 -9.84 -2.00
N THR A 124 -40.36 -8.64 -2.12
CA THR A 124 -38.90 -8.44 -2.02
C THR A 124 -38.37 -8.84 -0.64
N ALA A 125 -39.07 -8.47 0.44
CA ALA A 125 -38.71 -8.91 1.80
C ALA A 125 -38.82 -10.43 1.99
N SER A 126 -39.76 -11.10 1.29
CA SER A 126 -39.82 -12.57 1.28
C SER A 126 -38.68 -13.19 0.47
N LEU A 127 -38.24 -12.55 -0.60
CA LEU A 127 -37.10 -12.99 -1.41
C LEU A 127 -35.78 -12.83 -0.64
N GLN A 128 -35.63 -11.77 0.16
CA GLN A 128 -34.44 -11.51 1.00
C GLN A 128 -34.08 -12.73 1.86
N GLN A 129 -35.07 -13.49 2.36
CA GLN A 129 -34.84 -14.70 3.14
C GLN A 129 -34.15 -15.80 2.32
N GLN A 130 -34.51 -15.93 1.04
CA GLN A 130 -33.92 -16.90 0.13
C GLN A 130 -32.52 -16.45 -0.29
N ILE A 131 -32.32 -15.16 -0.55
CA ILE A 131 -31.02 -14.56 -0.82
C ILE A 131 -30.07 -14.82 0.36
N TYR A 132 -30.55 -14.61 1.60
CA TYR A 132 -29.76 -14.90 2.79
C TYR A 132 -29.35 -16.35 2.88
N ALA A 133 -30.30 -17.27 2.70
CA ALA A 133 -30.01 -18.70 2.72
C ALA A 133 -28.98 -19.12 1.67
N LEU A 134 -29.03 -18.52 0.46
CA LEU A 134 -28.06 -18.77 -0.59
C LEU A 134 -26.67 -18.20 -0.23
N GLY A 135 -26.61 -16.96 0.27
CA GLY A 135 -25.35 -16.35 0.71
C GLY A 135 -24.64 -17.19 1.78
N GLN A 136 -25.39 -17.68 2.77
CA GLN A 136 -24.84 -18.60 3.78
C GLN A 136 -24.32 -19.91 3.16
N ALA A 137 -25.02 -20.47 2.17
CA ALA A 137 -24.58 -21.68 1.48
C ALA A 137 -23.32 -21.48 0.64
N LEU A 138 -23.13 -20.28 0.08
CA LEU A 138 -21.98 -19.90 -0.74
C LEU A 138 -20.81 -19.31 0.08
N GLY A 139 -21.02 -19.02 1.37
CA GLY A 139 -20.04 -18.30 2.19
C GLY A 139 -19.86 -16.84 1.78
N LEU A 140 -20.90 -16.24 1.20
CA LEU A 140 -20.91 -14.84 0.77
C LEU A 140 -21.73 -13.99 1.75
N PRO A 141 -21.25 -12.79 2.11
CA PRO A 141 -22.05 -11.82 2.85
C PRO A 141 -23.28 -11.38 2.07
N VAL A 142 -24.33 -11.02 2.79
CA VAL A 142 -25.59 -10.56 2.21
C VAL A 142 -25.88 -9.12 2.64
N ILE A 143 -26.17 -8.27 1.66
CA ILE A 143 -26.61 -6.88 1.84
C ILE A 143 -28.13 -6.86 1.76
N ASN A 144 -28.78 -6.04 2.59
CA ASN A 144 -30.24 -5.95 2.61
C ASN A 144 -30.77 -5.36 1.28
N MET A 145 -32.07 -5.47 1.05
CA MET A 145 -32.74 -4.68 0.01
C MET A 145 -32.65 -3.17 0.29
N SER A 146 -32.67 -2.35 -0.76
CA SER A 146 -32.64 -0.88 -0.69
C SER A 146 -34.02 -0.26 -0.89
N PHE A 147 -34.12 1.06 -0.66
CA PHE A 147 -35.37 1.83 -0.70
C PHE A 147 -35.11 3.22 -1.32
N GLY A 148 -35.89 3.57 -2.33
CA GLY A 148 -35.79 4.84 -3.07
C GLY A 148 -36.97 5.81 -2.85
N ALA A 149 -38.08 5.31 -2.32
CA ALA A 149 -39.37 5.99 -2.33
C ALA A 149 -39.96 6.21 -0.93
N GLY A 150 -41.27 6.48 -0.87
CA GLY A 150 -42.02 6.58 0.38
C GLY A 150 -41.82 7.87 1.18
N TRP A 151 -41.14 8.89 0.63
CA TRP A 151 -40.85 10.15 1.33
C TRP A 151 -42.13 10.97 1.59
N THR A 152 -42.71 10.87 2.80
CA THR A 152 -43.94 11.59 3.15
C THR A 152 -43.86 12.25 4.53
N ALA A 153 -44.61 13.35 4.73
CA ALA A 153 -44.72 13.95 6.07
C ALA A 153 -45.32 12.98 7.11
N THR A 154 -46.17 12.04 6.67
CA THR A 154 -46.85 11.07 7.54
C THR A 154 -45.89 10.07 8.17
N ASN A 155 -44.84 9.65 7.45
CA ASN A 155 -43.81 8.77 7.99
C ASN A 155 -42.56 9.54 8.48
N ASN A 156 -42.70 10.84 8.74
CA ASN A 156 -41.59 11.69 9.18
C ASN A 156 -40.39 11.67 8.20
N TRP A 157 -40.69 11.64 6.90
CA TRP A 157 -39.69 11.66 5.83
C TRP A 157 -38.60 10.59 6.03
N GLN A 158 -39.01 9.37 6.36
CA GLN A 158 -38.12 8.24 6.61
C GLN A 158 -37.99 7.29 5.41
N GLY A 159 -38.64 7.62 4.29
CA GLY A 159 -38.83 6.71 3.17
C GLY A 159 -39.61 5.44 3.55
N ASP A 160 -39.59 4.44 2.70
CA ASP A 160 -40.20 3.13 2.99
C ASP A 160 -39.26 2.16 3.73
N TYR A 161 -38.10 2.62 4.21
CA TYR A 161 -37.16 1.84 5.04
C TYR A 161 -37.81 1.10 6.22
N GLY A 162 -38.84 1.69 6.83
CA GLY A 162 -39.58 1.07 7.95
C GLY A 162 -40.73 0.15 7.53
N ALA A 163 -41.05 0.04 6.24
CA ALA A 163 -42.26 -0.61 5.76
C ALA A 163 -42.21 -2.15 5.81
N VAL A 164 -41.02 -2.75 5.81
CA VAL A 164 -40.82 -4.20 5.80
C VAL A 164 -40.48 -4.80 7.17
N GLY A 165 -40.36 -3.95 8.20
CA GLY A 165 -39.87 -4.35 9.52
C GLY A 165 -38.39 -4.70 9.52
N ASP A 166 -37.90 -5.29 10.62
CA ASP A 166 -36.49 -5.58 10.81
C ASP A 166 -36.09 -6.93 10.18
N LEU A 167 -35.28 -6.87 9.13
CA LEU A 167 -34.72 -7.99 8.39
C LEU A 167 -33.32 -8.40 8.86
N SER A 168 -32.86 -7.95 10.03
CA SER A 168 -31.52 -8.27 10.57
C SER A 168 -31.17 -9.76 10.60
N VAL A 169 -32.17 -10.65 10.68
CA VAL A 169 -31.95 -12.11 10.66
C VAL A 169 -31.71 -12.68 9.25
N TYR A 170 -31.93 -11.88 8.21
CA TYR A 170 -31.82 -12.24 6.79
C TYR A 170 -30.84 -11.33 6.03
N THR A 171 -29.91 -10.70 6.75
CA THR A 171 -28.87 -9.88 6.15
C THR A 171 -27.66 -9.78 7.09
N ASP A 172 -26.49 -9.51 6.53
CA ASP A 172 -25.26 -9.18 7.26
C ASP A 172 -25.04 -7.66 7.34
N TYR A 173 -25.58 -6.90 6.37
CA TYR A 173 -25.48 -5.44 6.29
C TYR A 173 -26.83 -4.79 6.01
N GLY A 174 -27.09 -3.64 6.65
CA GLY A 174 -28.09 -2.69 6.20
C GLY A 174 -27.65 -2.01 4.90
N ASN A 175 -28.61 -1.45 4.17
CA ASN A 175 -28.40 -0.90 2.83
C ASN A 175 -28.93 0.54 2.79
N ALA A 176 -28.07 1.50 2.45
CA ALA A 176 -28.43 2.92 2.33
C ALA A 176 -28.15 3.43 0.92
N HIS A 177 -29.14 4.11 0.33
CA HIS A 177 -29.02 4.91 -0.88
C HIS A 177 -29.02 6.39 -0.50
N THR A 178 -27.90 7.07 -0.72
CA THR A 178 -27.60 8.38 -0.15
C THR A 178 -27.43 9.43 -1.25
N TYR A 179 -28.48 10.22 -1.49
CA TYR A 179 -28.49 11.26 -2.51
C TYR A 179 -28.78 12.64 -1.91
N PRO A 180 -27.75 13.41 -1.51
CA PRO A 180 -27.94 14.76 -0.98
C PRO A 180 -28.59 15.70 -2.00
N LEU A 181 -29.54 16.52 -1.55
CA LEU A 181 -30.08 17.63 -2.35
C LEU A 181 -29.14 18.83 -2.33
N VAL A 182 -29.24 19.71 -3.32
CA VAL A 182 -28.44 20.96 -3.36
C VAL A 182 -28.61 21.74 -2.05
N GLY A 183 -27.50 21.97 -1.35
CA GLY A 183 -27.44 22.68 -0.08
C GLY A 183 -27.60 21.79 1.16
N GLN A 184 -27.78 20.48 1.02
CA GLN A 184 -27.63 19.51 2.12
C GLN A 184 -26.16 19.10 2.27
N GLY A 185 -25.70 18.95 3.51
CA GLY A 185 -24.35 18.47 3.80
C GLY A 185 -24.22 16.95 3.65
N GLU A 186 -23.04 16.51 3.26
CA GLU A 186 -22.71 15.12 2.93
C GLU A 186 -22.80 14.23 4.18
N ASP A 187 -22.04 14.55 5.23
CA ASP A 187 -21.99 13.81 6.51
C ASP A 187 -23.38 13.69 7.15
N TRP A 188 -24.15 14.79 7.18
CA TRP A 188 -25.52 14.76 7.70
C TRP A 188 -26.41 13.79 6.92
N THR A 189 -26.29 13.77 5.59
CA THR A 189 -27.12 12.90 4.74
C THR A 189 -26.72 11.45 4.94
N ILE A 190 -25.42 11.13 5.02
CA ILE A 190 -24.92 9.78 5.35
C ILE A 190 -25.51 9.31 6.68
N GLN A 191 -25.32 10.05 7.77
CA GLN A 191 -25.83 9.68 9.10
C GLN A 191 -27.36 9.51 9.12
N ARG A 192 -28.07 10.37 8.40
CA ARG A 192 -29.54 10.29 8.29
C ARG A 192 -29.94 8.99 7.60
N LEU A 193 -29.37 8.69 6.43
CA LEU A 193 -29.75 7.52 5.62
C LEU A 193 -29.28 6.21 6.26
N ASP A 194 -28.11 6.18 6.92
CA ASP A 194 -27.67 5.02 7.70
C ASP A 194 -28.60 4.73 8.89
N GLY A 195 -29.10 5.79 9.53
CA GLY A 195 -30.12 5.68 10.55
C GLY A 195 -31.44 5.11 10.02
N LEU A 196 -31.81 5.43 8.77
CA LEU A 196 -32.99 4.90 8.10
C LEU A 196 -32.79 3.44 7.67
N ALA A 197 -31.62 3.08 7.13
CA ALA A 197 -31.25 1.70 6.80
C ALA A 197 -31.39 0.76 8.01
N LYS A 198 -31.11 1.25 9.22
CA LYS A 198 -31.28 0.51 10.48
C LYS A 198 -32.75 0.26 10.86
N LEU A 199 -33.73 0.92 10.24
CA LEU A 199 -35.15 0.55 10.41
C LEU A 199 -35.44 -0.83 9.79
N ALA A 200 -34.73 -1.18 8.72
CA ALA A 200 -34.82 -2.48 8.04
C ALA A 200 -33.77 -3.50 8.51
N ALA A 201 -32.73 -3.07 9.23
CA ALA A 201 -31.63 -3.94 9.70
C ALA A 201 -31.00 -3.41 11.00
N SER A 202 -31.75 -3.43 12.11
CA SER A 202 -31.41 -2.70 13.34
C SER A 202 -30.11 -3.14 14.03
N THR A 203 -29.69 -4.39 13.89
CA THR A 203 -28.51 -4.94 14.57
C THR A 203 -27.29 -5.08 13.66
N ARG A 204 -27.34 -4.53 12.44
CA ARG A 204 -26.31 -4.74 11.41
C ARG A 204 -25.54 -3.45 11.11
N PRO A 205 -24.25 -3.55 10.74
CA PRO A 205 -23.53 -2.44 10.12
C PRO A 205 -24.19 -2.07 8.79
N VAL A 206 -23.95 -0.85 8.30
CA VAL A 206 -24.54 -0.34 7.05
C VAL A 206 -23.49 -0.33 5.93
N ILE A 207 -23.91 -0.59 4.71
CA ILE A 207 -23.19 -0.27 3.48
C ILE A 207 -23.99 0.82 2.76
N THR A 208 -23.31 1.89 2.35
CA THR A 208 -23.87 2.86 1.40
C THR A 208 -23.62 2.32 0.00
N THR A 209 -24.60 1.61 -0.54
CA THR A 209 -24.54 0.94 -1.85
C THR A 209 -24.72 1.91 -3.01
N GLU A 210 -25.23 3.10 -2.74
CA GLU A 210 -25.26 4.22 -3.68
C GLU A 210 -25.04 5.54 -2.95
N ILE A 211 -24.11 6.34 -3.45
CA ILE A 211 -24.00 7.77 -3.11
C ILE A 211 -23.54 8.57 -4.33
N GLY A 212 -24.21 9.68 -4.61
CA GLY A 212 -23.86 10.48 -5.79
C GLY A 212 -24.54 11.84 -5.86
N TRP A 213 -24.04 12.66 -6.80
CA TRP A 213 -24.53 14.00 -7.08
C TRP A 213 -24.70 14.19 -8.58
N ASN A 214 -25.88 14.67 -8.99
CA ASN A 214 -26.24 14.75 -10.40
C ASN A 214 -26.01 16.16 -10.96
N GLU A 215 -25.21 16.31 -12.01
CA GLU A 215 -25.04 17.63 -12.66
C GLU A 215 -26.38 18.20 -13.17
N ASN A 216 -27.32 17.34 -13.58
CA ASN A 216 -28.65 17.77 -14.04
C ASN A 216 -29.51 18.37 -12.90
N GLN A 217 -29.16 18.11 -11.64
CA GLN A 217 -29.83 18.68 -10.46
C GLN A 217 -29.18 19.99 -9.99
N GLY A 218 -28.15 20.48 -10.69
CA GLY A 218 -27.51 21.77 -10.41
C GLY A 218 -26.18 21.68 -9.66
N PHE A 219 -25.64 20.47 -9.46
CA PHE A 219 -24.30 20.29 -8.88
C PHE A 219 -23.20 20.63 -9.90
N ALA A 220 -22.24 21.47 -9.51
CA ALA A 220 -21.07 21.75 -10.33
C ALA A 220 -20.04 20.62 -10.19
N GLN A 221 -19.34 20.26 -11.26
CA GLN A 221 -18.32 19.19 -11.22
C GLN A 221 -17.21 19.44 -10.18
N SER A 222 -16.88 20.70 -9.90
CA SER A 222 -15.93 21.07 -8.84
C SER A 222 -16.43 20.74 -7.45
N ASP A 223 -17.74 20.85 -7.21
CA ASP A 223 -18.35 20.52 -5.93
C ASP A 223 -18.46 19.00 -5.77
N ILE A 224 -18.91 18.30 -6.82
CA ILE A 224 -18.97 16.82 -6.84
C ILE A 224 -17.58 16.22 -6.52
N ALA A 225 -16.51 16.80 -7.06
CA ALA A 225 -15.16 16.32 -6.79
C ALA A 225 -14.75 16.44 -5.33
N LYS A 226 -15.18 17.50 -4.63
CA LYS A 226 -14.99 17.65 -3.18
C LYS A 226 -15.85 16.68 -2.40
N PHE A 227 -17.11 16.55 -2.78
CA PHE A 227 -18.08 15.70 -2.07
C PHE A 227 -17.71 14.21 -2.13
N VAL A 228 -17.12 13.76 -3.24
CA VAL A 228 -16.57 12.39 -3.34
C VAL A 228 -15.43 12.16 -2.33
N LEU A 229 -14.56 13.15 -2.10
CA LEU A 229 -13.52 13.05 -1.08
C LEU A 229 -14.13 13.03 0.33
N ASN A 230 -15.08 13.93 0.61
CA ASN A 230 -15.78 14.00 1.89
C ASN A 230 -16.45 12.67 2.22
N ALA A 231 -17.34 12.19 1.34
CA ALA A 231 -18.08 10.95 1.52
C ALA A 231 -17.18 9.71 1.70
N ALA A 232 -15.98 9.69 1.10
CA ALA A 232 -15.02 8.61 1.33
C ALA A 232 -14.57 8.53 2.80
N PHE A 233 -14.38 9.68 3.45
CA PHE A 233 -13.94 9.74 4.84
C PHE A 233 -15.10 9.82 5.84
N ASP A 234 -16.20 10.50 5.52
CA ASP A 234 -17.38 10.58 6.39
C ASP A 234 -18.08 9.23 6.49
N GLY A 235 -18.24 8.51 5.37
CA GLY A 235 -18.74 7.13 5.41
C GLY A 235 -17.87 6.22 6.31
N TRP A 236 -16.55 6.38 6.29
CA TRP A 236 -15.66 5.68 7.21
C TRP A 236 -15.88 6.10 8.68
N LYS A 237 -15.96 7.40 8.95
CA LYS A 237 -16.16 7.95 10.30
C LYS A 237 -17.51 7.54 10.90
N ASP A 238 -18.54 7.44 10.08
CA ASP A 238 -19.89 7.03 10.47
C ASP A 238 -20.02 5.50 10.62
N GLY A 239 -18.98 4.76 10.21
CA GLY A 239 -18.87 3.32 10.42
C GLY A 239 -19.45 2.47 9.30
N ASN A 240 -19.59 3.03 8.09
CA ASN A 240 -20.06 2.29 6.93
C ASN A 240 -18.99 1.29 6.48
N ALA A 241 -19.43 0.05 6.26
CA ALA A 241 -18.53 -1.02 5.89
C ALA A 241 -17.97 -0.83 4.46
N LYS A 242 -18.77 -0.24 3.57
CA LYS A 242 -18.38 0.18 2.21
C LYS A 242 -19.21 1.39 1.77
N THR A 243 -18.66 2.14 0.82
CA THR A 243 -19.29 3.28 0.15
C THR A 243 -19.11 3.16 -1.36
N TYR A 244 -20.21 3.15 -2.11
CA TYR A 244 -20.22 3.02 -3.57
C TYR A 244 -20.67 4.31 -4.24
N PHE A 245 -19.78 4.89 -5.04
CA PHE A 245 -20.10 6.10 -5.78
C PHE A 245 -20.94 5.77 -7.02
N TYR A 246 -22.15 6.32 -7.07
CA TYR A 246 -22.99 6.29 -8.25
C TYR A 246 -22.58 7.44 -9.16
N ALA A 247 -22.00 7.20 -10.35
CA ALA A 247 -21.64 5.90 -10.95
C ALA A 247 -20.34 6.01 -11.78
N LEU A 248 -19.89 4.93 -12.41
CA LEU A 248 -18.68 4.96 -13.26
C LEU A 248 -18.88 5.89 -14.48
N TYR A 249 -20.01 5.77 -15.19
CA TYR A 249 -20.40 6.62 -16.31
C TYR A 249 -21.76 7.28 -16.08
N ASP A 250 -22.02 8.38 -16.81
CA ASP A 250 -23.36 8.95 -16.93
C ASP A 250 -24.31 7.95 -17.64
N ASP A 251 -25.55 7.87 -17.18
CA ASP A 251 -26.55 6.89 -17.62
C ASP A 251 -27.97 7.49 -17.79
N GLY A 252 -28.99 6.64 -17.85
CA GLY A 252 -30.40 7.06 -17.92
C GLY A 252 -30.92 7.78 -16.67
N GLY A 253 -30.33 7.54 -15.50
CA GLY A 253 -30.66 8.20 -14.23
C GLY A 253 -30.04 9.61 -14.10
N GLY A 254 -28.95 9.87 -14.82
CA GLY A 254 -28.45 11.23 -15.04
C GLY A 254 -26.94 11.35 -15.17
N LYS A 255 -26.44 12.55 -14.85
CA LYS A 255 -25.03 12.91 -14.98
C LYS A 255 -24.29 12.75 -13.66
N PHE A 256 -24.11 11.50 -13.28
CA PHE A 256 -23.47 11.08 -12.04
C PHE A 256 -22.04 10.53 -12.24
N GLY A 257 -21.61 10.32 -13.48
CA GLY A 257 -20.40 9.60 -13.82
C GLY A 257 -19.14 10.20 -13.19
N LEU A 258 -18.27 9.36 -12.66
CA LEU A 258 -16.88 9.70 -12.30
C LEU A 258 -15.99 9.80 -13.54
N MET A 259 -16.37 9.12 -14.62
CA MET A 259 -15.66 9.04 -15.89
C MET A 259 -16.61 9.40 -17.04
N ASN A 260 -16.05 9.90 -18.14
CA ASN A 260 -16.75 9.97 -19.41
C ASN A 260 -16.81 8.59 -20.06
N GLN A 261 -17.76 8.38 -20.98
CA GLN A 261 -17.97 7.09 -21.67
C GLN A 261 -16.79 6.66 -22.57
N ASP A 262 -15.86 7.57 -22.87
CA ASP A 262 -14.60 7.27 -23.59
C ASP A 262 -13.45 6.85 -22.65
N GLY A 263 -13.70 6.80 -21.34
CA GLY A 263 -12.73 6.46 -20.30
C GLY A 263 -11.88 7.63 -19.82
N THR A 264 -12.11 8.86 -20.31
CA THR A 264 -11.44 10.04 -19.74
C THR A 264 -12.07 10.42 -18.40
N PRO A 265 -11.28 10.78 -17.37
CA PRO A 265 -11.82 11.06 -16.06
C PRO A 265 -12.50 12.44 -15.99
N LYS A 266 -13.62 12.52 -15.27
CA LYS A 266 -14.24 13.78 -14.83
C LYS A 266 -13.53 14.28 -13.56
N PRO A 267 -13.71 15.55 -13.13
CA PRO A 267 -13.04 16.08 -11.94
C PRO A 267 -13.19 15.18 -10.68
N ALA A 268 -14.37 14.60 -10.48
CA ALA A 268 -14.61 13.66 -9.38
C ALA A 268 -13.83 12.35 -9.51
N GLY A 269 -13.71 11.79 -10.72
CA GLY A 269 -12.86 10.63 -10.98
C GLY A 269 -11.37 10.91 -10.77
N ILE A 270 -10.90 12.13 -11.12
CA ILE A 270 -9.53 12.56 -10.83
C ILE A 270 -9.30 12.63 -9.31
N ALA A 271 -10.24 13.22 -8.56
CA ALA A 271 -10.13 13.35 -7.12
C ALA A 271 -10.06 11.96 -6.42
N LEU A 272 -10.95 11.04 -6.80
CA LEU A 272 -10.94 9.68 -6.27
C LEU A 272 -9.66 8.92 -6.66
N HIS A 273 -9.21 9.02 -7.91
CA HIS A 273 -7.93 8.44 -8.36
C HIS A 273 -6.74 8.96 -7.54
N ASN A 274 -6.67 10.27 -7.32
CA ASN A 274 -5.59 10.86 -6.54
C ASN A 274 -5.61 10.36 -5.10
N LEU A 275 -6.78 10.29 -4.47
CA LEU A 275 -6.95 9.76 -3.12
C LEU A 275 -6.49 8.30 -3.02
N THR A 276 -7.02 7.42 -3.87
CA THR A 276 -6.67 5.99 -3.85
C THR A 276 -5.19 5.76 -4.18
N THR A 277 -4.62 6.56 -5.09
CA THR A 277 -3.19 6.50 -5.44
C THR A 277 -2.30 6.96 -4.29
N LEU A 278 -2.63 8.08 -3.65
CA LEU A 278 -1.87 8.62 -2.52
C LEU A 278 -1.91 7.69 -1.32
N LEU A 279 -3.02 6.98 -1.10
CA LEU A 279 -3.19 6.05 0.02
C LEU A 279 -2.82 4.59 -0.31
N ALA A 280 -2.50 4.28 -1.57
CA ALA A 280 -2.10 2.95 -1.97
C ALA A 280 -0.88 2.46 -1.16
N ASP A 281 -0.94 1.21 -0.73
CA ASP A 281 0.12 0.52 -0.02
C ASP A 281 0.23 -0.90 -0.60
N ALA A 282 1.17 -1.06 -1.53
CA ALA A 282 1.35 -2.29 -2.29
C ALA A 282 2.39 -3.25 -1.70
N ASN A 283 2.97 -2.90 -0.54
CA ASN A 283 3.97 -3.76 0.08
C ASN A 283 3.33 -5.04 0.63
N VAL A 284 4.12 -6.11 0.67
CA VAL A 284 3.71 -7.36 1.30
C VAL A 284 3.40 -7.10 2.79
N GLY A 285 2.20 -7.48 3.22
CA GLY A 285 1.75 -7.29 4.60
C GLY A 285 0.98 -5.99 4.87
N ALA A 286 0.77 -5.13 3.86
CA ALA A 286 0.02 -3.87 3.98
C ALA A 286 -1.39 -3.97 4.56
N GLY A 287 -2.04 -5.15 4.45
CA GLY A 287 -3.35 -5.42 5.05
C GLY A 287 -3.32 -6.12 6.41
N SER A 288 -2.15 -6.31 7.02
CA SER A 288 -1.99 -7.25 8.16
C SER A 288 -1.10 -6.77 9.31
N PHE A 289 -0.37 -5.66 9.15
CA PHE A 289 0.40 -5.12 10.26
C PHE A 289 -0.50 -4.41 11.26
N THR A 290 -0.02 -4.23 12.49
CA THR A 290 -0.76 -3.48 13.52
C THR A 290 -0.33 -2.01 13.46
N PRO A 291 -1.22 -1.08 13.10
CA PRO A 291 -0.88 0.33 13.14
C PRO A 291 -0.57 0.80 14.55
N THR A 292 0.29 1.81 14.64
CA THR A 292 0.75 2.43 15.88
C THR A 292 0.15 3.83 16.02
N PRO A 293 0.07 4.40 17.23
CA PRO A 293 -0.47 5.75 17.39
C PRO A 293 0.55 6.83 17.01
N LEU A 294 0.06 7.94 16.45
CA LEU A 294 0.83 9.17 16.25
C LEU A 294 0.34 10.23 17.25
N ALA A 295 1.28 10.89 17.92
CA ALA A 295 0.99 12.05 18.75
C ALA A 295 1.17 13.34 17.93
N TYR A 296 0.16 14.20 17.90
CA TYR A 296 0.20 15.49 17.22
C TYR A 296 -0.73 16.51 17.88
N GLN A 297 -0.59 17.78 17.51
CA GLN A 297 -1.46 18.87 17.95
C GLN A 297 -1.74 19.82 16.81
N PHE A 298 -2.98 20.28 16.69
CA PHE A 298 -3.31 21.45 15.88
C PHE A 298 -3.28 22.73 16.71
N GLY A 299 -2.76 23.80 16.10
CA GLY A 299 -2.87 25.17 16.58
C GLY A 299 -3.42 26.08 15.49
N GLY A 300 -4.13 27.14 15.88
CA GLY A 300 -4.87 28.02 14.97
C GLY A 300 -6.30 28.24 15.47
N THR A 301 -7.19 28.66 14.57
CA THR A 301 -8.64 28.50 14.77
C THR A 301 -8.90 26.99 14.79
N ILE A 302 -9.51 26.50 15.87
CA ILE A 302 -9.78 25.08 16.07
C ILE A 302 -11.23 24.90 16.51
N GLY A 303 -11.93 23.92 15.94
CA GLY A 303 -13.31 23.58 16.26
C GLY A 303 -14.16 23.26 15.03
N GLY A 304 -14.27 21.97 14.71
CA GLY A 304 -15.11 21.47 13.61
C GLY A 304 -14.36 20.49 12.70
N GLU A 305 -13.03 20.41 12.83
CA GLU A 305 -12.21 19.64 11.92
C GLU A 305 -12.37 18.14 12.14
N ASN A 306 -12.57 17.45 11.03
CA ASN A 306 -12.54 16.01 10.94
C ASN A 306 -11.10 15.53 10.72
N THR A 307 -10.77 14.37 11.29
CA THR A 307 -9.50 13.72 11.02
C THR A 307 -9.64 12.22 10.91
N VAL A 308 -8.80 11.63 10.05
CA VAL A 308 -8.56 10.18 10.01
C VAL A 308 -7.06 9.97 9.91
N LEU A 309 -6.50 9.29 10.91
CA LEU A 309 -5.09 8.90 10.92
C LEU A 309 -4.95 7.50 10.36
N MET A 310 -4.12 7.36 9.33
CA MET A 310 -3.77 6.10 8.70
C MET A 310 -2.26 5.85 8.85
N GLN A 311 -1.87 4.58 8.75
CA GLN A 311 -0.47 4.18 8.63
C GLN A 311 -0.32 3.24 7.43
N LYS A 312 0.81 3.38 6.73
CA LYS A 312 1.26 2.44 5.70
C LYS A 312 2.33 1.50 6.26
N SER A 313 2.51 0.38 5.60
CA SER A 313 3.46 -0.68 5.95
C SER A 313 4.92 -0.26 5.93
N ASP A 314 5.26 0.84 5.23
CA ASP A 314 6.58 1.47 5.25
C ASP A 314 6.85 2.29 6.53
N GLY A 315 5.87 2.36 7.43
CA GLY A 315 5.92 3.09 8.70
C GLY A 315 5.50 4.55 8.60
N SER A 316 5.20 5.06 7.40
CA SER A 316 4.69 6.42 7.20
C SER A 316 3.26 6.55 7.73
N TYR A 317 2.98 7.66 8.40
CA TYR A 317 1.64 8.05 8.81
C TYR A 317 1.02 8.98 7.78
N TRP A 318 -0.28 8.85 7.57
CA TRP A 318 -1.06 9.65 6.65
C TRP A 318 -2.27 10.19 7.41
N LEU A 319 -2.27 11.49 7.70
CA LEU A 319 -3.34 12.17 8.41
C LEU A 319 -4.20 12.93 7.42
N SER A 320 -5.47 12.51 7.28
CA SER A 320 -6.49 13.31 6.60
C SER A 320 -7.04 14.38 7.56
N VAL A 321 -7.26 15.59 7.06
CA VAL A 321 -7.88 16.70 7.80
C VAL A 321 -8.75 17.55 6.88
N TRP A 322 -9.96 17.90 7.33
CA TRP A 322 -10.93 18.76 6.62
C TRP A 322 -11.99 19.32 7.56
N ASP A 323 -12.72 20.34 7.11
CA ASP A 323 -13.95 20.80 7.76
C ASP A 323 -14.92 21.27 6.67
N GLU A 324 -16.02 20.55 6.50
CA GLU A 324 -17.02 20.81 5.45
C GLU A 324 -17.81 22.10 5.69
N THR A 325 -17.80 22.59 6.92
CA THR A 325 -18.63 23.73 7.37
C THR A 325 -17.85 25.04 7.47
N ASP A 326 -16.51 24.97 7.48
CA ASP A 326 -15.65 26.14 7.67
C ASP A 326 -15.03 26.65 6.36
N GLY A 327 -14.80 27.96 6.31
CA GLY A 327 -14.04 28.60 5.25
C GLY A 327 -12.54 28.34 5.41
N SER A 328 -11.80 28.41 4.29
CA SER A 328 -10.37 28.15 4.33
C SER A 328 -9.62 29.11 5.24
N HIS A 329 -8.87 28.56 6.19
CA HIS A 329 -8.13 29.31 7.19
C HIS A 329 -6.84 28.57 7.60
N PRO A 330 -5.83 29.27 8.14
CA PRO A 330 -4.55 28.65 8.46
C PRO A 330 -4.65 27.73 9.69
N LEU A 331 -4.12 26.52 9.53
CA LEU A 331 -3.97 25.50 10.57
C LEU A 331 -2.48 25.11 10.68
N THR A 332 -2.00 24.87 11.89
CA THR A 332 -0.62 24.40 12.11
C THR A 332 -0.63 23.05 12.79
N LEU A 333 -0.16 22.01 12.09
CA LEU A 333 0.17 20.72 12.66
C LEU A 333 1.51 20.81 13.39
N THR A 334 1.55 20.35 14.64
CA THR A 334 2.76 20.24 15.47
C THR A 334 2.94 18.79 15.95
N LEU A 335 4.14 18.26 15.79
CA LEU A 335 4.60 16.96 16.25
C LEU A 335 5.49 17.13 17.49
N PRO A 336 5.45 16.21 18.46
CA PRO A 336 6.28 16.28 19.66
C PRO A 336 7.77 16.06 19.38
N THR A 337 8.09 15.33 18.31
CA THR A 337 9.46 15.04 17.85
C THR A 337 9.57 15.32 16.36
N ALA A 338 10.77 15.69 15.91
CA ALA A 338 10.99 15.95 14.49
C ALA A 338 10.74 14.68 13.67
N ALA A 339 9.96 14.80 12.60
CA ALA A 339 9.82 13.78 11.58
C ALA A 339 10.94 13.94 10.55
N ALA A 340 11.35 12.84 9.90
CA ALA A 340 12.34 12.88 8.84
C ALA A 340 11.83 13.71 7.66
N GLN A 341 10.54 13.57 7.35
CA GLN A 341 9.84 14.32 6.33
C GLN A 341 8.38 14.49 6.69
N VAL A 342 7.83 15.67 6.43
CA VAL A 342 6.39 15.96 6.44
C VAL A 342 6.00 16.53 5.08
N GLN A 343 4.93 16.01 4.48
CA GLN A 343 4.44 16.44 3.17
C GLN A 343 2.94 16.72 3.21
N LEU A 344 2.50 17.74 2.49
CA LEU A 344 1.09 18.10 2.31
C LEU A 344 0.66 17.74 0.89
N PHE A 345 -0.49 17.08 0.76
CA PHE A 345 -1.12 16.73 -0.51
C PHE A 345 -2.58 17.18 -0.52
N ASP A 346 -3.06 17.51 -1.71
CA ASP A 346 -4.46 17.81 -1.96
C ASP A 346 -4.96 16.90 -3.09
N PRO A 347 -5.70 15.83 -2.76
CA PRO A 347 -6.22 14.89 -3.75
C PRO A 347 -7.22 15.53 -4.72
N LEU A 348 -7.83 16.68 -4.40
CA LEU A 348 -8.69 17.39 -5.35
C LEU A 348 -7.90 17.88 -6.57
N THR A 349 -6.60 18.14 -6.42
CA THR A 349 -5.77 18.76 -7.46
C THR A 349 -4.78 17.80 -8.12
N SER A 350 -4.00 17.03 -7.34
CA SER A 350 -2.99 16.11 -7.89
C SER A 350 -2.45 15.13 -6.85
N THR A 351 -1.62 14.18 -7.30
CA THR A 351 -0.80 13.31 -6.44
C THR A 351 0.54 13.93 -6.03
N ASN A 352 0.85 15.16 -6.47
CA ASN A 352 2.10 15.83 -6.12
C ASN A 352 1.98 16.51 -4.75
N ALA A 353 3.06 16.49 -3.97
CA ALA A 353 3.11 17.21 -2.71
C ALA A 353 3.05 18.73 -2.97
N LEU A 354 2.11 19.41 -2.33
CA LEU A 354 2.02 20.88 -2.29
C LEU A 354 3.15 21.48 -1.46
N GLN A 355 3.56 20.78 -0.40
CA GLN A 355 4.67 21.16 0.47
C GLN A 355 5.46 19.91 0.86
N THR A 356 6.78 20.05 1.02
CA THR A 356 7.65 19.00 1.55
C THR A 356 8.70 19.65 2.46
N ILE A 357 8.73 19.23 3.72
CA ILE A 357 9.60 19.80 4.75
C ILE A 357 10.36 18.65 5.43
N ALA A 358 11.69 18.71 5.44
CA ALA A 358 12.53 17.71 6.09
C ALA A 358 12.89 18.12 7.52
N ASN A 359 13.12 17.14 8.40
CA ASN A 359 13.60 17.34 9.78
C ASN A 359 12.79 18.39 10.56
N THR A 360 11.47 18.31 10.50
CA THR A 360 10.56 19.32 11.08
C THR A 360 9.66 18.73 12.15
N THR A 361 9.28 19.57 13.11
CA THR A 361 8.20 19.30 14.07
C THR A 361 6.89 19.96 13.68
N SER A 362 6.83 20.71 12.57
CA SER A 362 5.61 21.45 12.22
C SER A 362 5.38 21.57 10.71
N LEU A 363 4.11 21.68 10.35
CA LEU A 363 3.61 22.01 9.02
C LEU A 363 2.46 23.02 9.14
N THR A 364 2.49 24.10 8.36
CA THR A 364 1.35 25.01 8.22
C THR A 364 0.61 24.68 6.93
N LEU A 365 -0.71 24.55 7.02
CA LEU A 365 -1.62 24.32 5.91
C LEU A 365 -2.79 25.31 5.96
N SER A 366 -3.51 25.44 4.86
CA SER A 366 -4.86 26.01 4.87
C SER A 366 -5.83 24.86 5.04
N LEU A 367 -6.66 24.88 6.09
CA LEU A 367 -7.76 23.94 6.19
C LEU A 367 -8.70 24.17 5.00
N ALA A 368 -9.23 23.08 4.45
CA ALA A 368 -10.10 23.11 3.28
C ALA A 368 -11.46 22.47 3.61
N ASP A 369 -12.43 22.76 2.74
CA ASP A 369 -13.78 22.18 2.74
C ASP A 369 -13.82 20.71 2.28
N HIS A 370 -12.64 20.12 2.08
CA HIS A 370 -12.43 18.75 1.65
C HIS A 370 -11.15 18.15 2.23
N PRO A 371 -11.05 16.80 2.31
CA PRO A 371 -9.88 16.07 2.76
C PRO A 371 -8.58 16.47 2.07
N VAL A 372 -7.65 17.04 2.84
CA VAL A 372 -6.23 17.12 2.48
C VAL A 372 -5.43 16.08 3.28
N LEU A 373 -4.32 15.60 2.72
CA LEU A 373 -3.52 14.54 3.31
C LEU A 373 -2.16 15.07 3.76
N ILE A 374 -1.78 14.75 4.99
CA ILE A 374 -0.46 15.03 5.53
C ILE A 374 0.29 13.71 5.74
N SER A 375 1.33 13.48 4.94
CA SER A 375 2.26 12.36 5.17
C SER A 375 3.31 12.77 6.19
N VAL A 376 3.52 11.93 7.20
CA VAL A 376 4.56 12.07 8.22
C VAL A 376 5.43 10.82 8.17
N VAL A 377 6.66 10.97 7.69
CA VAL A 377 7.68 9.93 7.72
C VAL A 377 8.46 10.10 9.03
N PRO A 378 8.31 9.19 10.00
CA PRO A 378 9.06 9.28 11.24
C PRO A 378 10.56 9.25 10.96
N VAL A 379 11.35 9.89 11.83
CA VAL A 379 12.77 9.55 11.88
C VAL A 379 12.84 8.09 12.30
N THR A 380 13.43 7.25 11.46
CA THR A 380 13.74 5.87 11.83
C THR A 380 14.74 5.91 12.97
N THR A 381 14.24 5.97 14.21
CA THR A 381 15.04 5.61 15.36
C THR A 381 15.37 4.15 15.16
N VAL A 382 16.64 3.83 14.90
CA VAL A 382 17.14 2.46 15.05
C VAL A 382 16.83 2.08 16.49
N ALA A 383 15.73 1.35 16.69
CA ALA A 383 15.46 0.70 17.95
C ALA A 383 16.63 -0.25 18.18
N THR A 384 17.52 0.11 19.08
CA THR A 384 18.52 -0.82 19.61
C THR A 384 17.76 -1.84 20.45
N ALA A 385 17.26 -2.87 19.79
CA ALA A 385 16.67 -4.01 20.45
C ALA A 385 17.77 -4.69 21.27
N ALA A 386 17.53 -4.78 22.59
CA ALA A 386 18.37 -5.56 23.48
C ALA A 386 18.44 -7.03 23.02
N ALA A 387 19.63 -7.61 23.19
CA ALA A 387 20.03 -8.91 22.68
C ALA A 387 19.02 -10.04 22.96
N ALA A 388 18.55 -10.70 21.90
CA ALA A 388 17.91 -12.03 21.98
C ALA A 388 18.78 -13.04 21.22
N SER A 389 19.12 -14.14 21.89
CA SER A 389 20.13 -15.13 21.51
C SER A 389 19.62 -16.23 20.56
N ALA A 390 18.82 -15.89 19.55
CA ALA A 390 18.40 -16.83 18.51
C ALA A 390 18.95 -16.40 17.15
N PRO A 391 19.23 -17.34 16.22
CA PRO A 391 19.66 -16.97 14.88
C PRO A 391 18.55 -16.19 14.17
N ASN A 392 18.87 -14.97 13.75
CA ASN A 392 17.91 -14.08 13.07
C ASN A 392 18.00 -14.31 11.56
N VAL A 393 16.86 -14.48 10.88
CA VAL A 393 16.79 -14.59 9.43
C VAL A 393 16.22 -13.31 8.86
N ILE A 394 16.97 -12.66 7.96
CA ILE A 394 16.58 -11.45 7.24
C ILE A 394 16.56 -11.77 5.76
N THR A 395 15.44 -11.54 5.08
CA THR A 395 15.31 -11.75 3.63
C THR A 395 14.75 -10.50 2.99
N THR A 396 15.38 -10.01 1.93
CA THR A 396 14.86 -8.91 1.09
C THR A 396 14.83 -9.29 -0.38
N THR A 397 13.76 -8.91 -1.06
CA THR A 397 13.62 -8.96 -2.52
C THR A 397 13.60 -7.58 -3.16
N ALA A 398 13.57 -6.51 -2.36
CA ALA A 398 13.55 -5.13 -2.84
C ALA A 398 14.97 -4.66 -3.15
N SER A 399 15.10 -3.80 -4.17
CA SER A 399 16.35 -3.11 -4.53
C SER A 399 16.53 -1.81 -3.73
N ASN A 400 17.78 -1.36 -3.59
CA ASN A 400 18.16 -0.12 -2.86
C ASN A 400 17.76 -0.11 -1.38
N SER A 401 17.69 -1.28 -0.75
CA SER A 401 17.35 -1.47 0.65
C SER A 401 18.57 -1.24 1.54
N THR A 402 18.34 -0.81 2.79
CA THR A 402 19.38 -0.83 3.84
C THR A 402 19.05 -1.94 4.83
N ILE A 403 19.96 -2.89 4.99
CA ILE A 403 19.82 -4.08 5.83
C ILE A 403 20.93 -4.08 6.87
N ALA A 404 20.58 -4.34 8.13
CA ALA A 404 21.54 -4.51 9.21
C ALA A 404 21.20 -5.76 10.03
N GLY A 405 22.13 -6.69 10.11
CA GLY A 405 22.16 -7.74 11.12
C GLY A 405 22.56 -7.19 12.48
N ASN A 406 22.38 -8.01 13.50
CA ASN A 406 22.55 -7.64 14.90
C ASN A 406 23.69 -8.44 15.55
N ALA A 407 23.78 -8.38 16.88
CA ALA A 407 24.74 -9.21 17.59
C ALA A 407 24.26 -10.68 17.64
N GLY A 408 25.14 -11.63 17.35
CA GLY A 408 24.87 -13.07 17.34
C GLY A 408 25.16 -13.70 15.98
N THR A 409 24.29 -14.63 15.57
CA THR A 409 24.36 -15.29 14.26
C THR A 409 23.16 -14.82 13.43
N THR A 410 23.40 -14.08 12.36
CA THR A 410 22.35 -13.61 11.45
C THR A 410 22.48 -14.28 10.08
N ALA A 411 21.40 -14.83 9.52
CA ALA A 411 21.33 -15.23 8.12
C ALA A 411 20.64 -14.13 7.30
N ILE A 412 21.35 -13.50 6.37
CA ILE A 412 20.88 -12.40 5.53
C ILE A 412 20.86 -12.83 4.07
N TYR A 413 19.69 -12.85 3.45
CA TYR A 413 19.47 -13.20 2.06
C TYR A 413 18.99 -11.97 1.27
N VAL A 414 19.76 -11.56 0.27
CA VAL A 414 19.54 -10.37 -0.55
C VAL A 414 19.34 -10.76 -2.01
N TYR A 415 18.12 -10.54 -2.50
CA TYR A 415 17.73 -10.84 -3.88
C TYR A 415 17.54 -9.58 -4.75
N GLY A 416 17.67 -8.38 -4.17
CA GLY A 416 17.63 -7.09 -4.85
C GLY A 416 19.00 -6.62 -5.38
N THR A 417 19.02 -5.47 -6.06
CA THR A 417 20.22 -4.78 -6.54
C THR A 417 20.40 -3.44 -5.83
N GLY A 418 21.63 -2.98 -5.65
CA GLY A 418 21.88 -1.64 -5.07
C GLY A 418 21.71 -1.59 -3.55
N ASP A 419 21.63 -2.73 -2.88
CA ASP A 419 21.36 -2.83 -1.45
C ASP A 419 22.60 -2.53 -0.61
N THR A 420 22.41 -1.95 0.57
CA THR A 420 23.46 -1.75 1.58
C THR A 420 23.23 -2.71 2.74
N VAL A 421 24.16 -3.62 3.00
CA VAL A 421 24.03 -4.69 3.99
C VAL A 421 25.13 -4.57 5.04
N THR A 422 24.79 -4.71 6.33
CA THR A 422 25.76 -4.79 7.43
C THR A 422 25.53 -6.08 8.22
N GLY A 423 26.56 -6.93 8.40
CA GLY A 423 26.43 -8.22 9.08
C GLY A 423 26.06 -8.14 10.56
N GLY A 424 26.60 -7.16 11.28
CA GLY A 424 26.44 -7.05 12.74
C GLY A 424 27.70 -7.52 13.48
N SER A 425 27.55 -8.20 14.62
CA SER A 425 28.67 -8.75 15.39
C SER A 425 28.46 -10.22 15.69
N GLY A 426 29.41 -11.09 15.36
CA GLY A 426 29.33 -12.53 15.62
C GLY A 426 29.55 -13.35 14.35
N SER A 427 28.78 -14.42 14.16
CA SER A 427 28.95 -15.34 13.03
C SER A 427 27.78 -15.19 12.07
N ASP A 428 27.83 -14.21 11.19
CA ASP A 428 26.77 -13.93 10.21
C ASP A 428 26.97 -14.69 8.90
N MET A 429 25.89 -14.96 8.18
CA MET A 429 25.89 -15.51 6.82
C MET A 429 25.14 -14.53 5.91
N ILE A 430 25.83 -13.90 4.97
CA ILE A 430 25.28 -12.93 4.04
C ILE A 430 25.35 -13.52 2.62
N GLN A 431 24.22 -13.60 1.93
CA GLN A 431 24.13 -14.03 0.54
C GLN A 431 23.53 -12.92 -0.32
N ALA A 432 24.28 -12.43 -1.30
CA ALA A 432 23.82 -11.40 -2.25
C ALA A 432 24.21 -11.79 -3.68
N PHE A 433 23.28 -12.40 -4.41
CA PHE A 433 23.59 -13.00 -5.72
C PHE A 433 23.32 -12.09 -6.92
N LYS A 434 22.89 -10.86 -6.68
CA LYS A 434 22.67 -9.83 -7.70
C LYS A 434 23.74 -8.74 -7.60
N GLY A 435 23.71 -7.79 -8.52
CA GLY A 435 24.76 -6.78 -8.66
C GLY A 435 24.54 -5.49 -7.87
N ALA A 436 25.59 -4.67 -7.85
CA ALA A 436 25.65 -3.32 -7.27
C ALA A 436 25.40 -3.22 -5.75
N ASN A 437 25.52 -4.31 -5.00
CA ASN A 437 25.32 -4.32 -3.56
C ASN A 437 26.57 -3.87 -2.81
N THR A 438 26.39 -3.14 -1.71
CA THR A 438 27.44 -2.73 -0.78
C THR A 438 27.29 -3.51 0.53
N ILE A 439 28.28 -4.32 0.89
CA ILE A 439 28.19 -5.29 1.99
C ILE A 439 29.32 -5.03 2.99
N TYR A 440 28.97 -4.80 4.24
CA TYR A 440 29.88 -4.67 5.37
C TYR A 440 29.84 -5.95 6.21
N GLY A 441 30.96 -6.66 6.32
CA GLY A 441 31.02 -7.91 7.09
C GLY A 441 30.74 -7.75 8.59
N GLY A 442 30.92 -6.55 9.15
CA GLY A 442 30.68 -6.28 10.56
C GLY A 442 31.86 -6.68 11.45
N SER A 443 31.61 -7.37 12.55
CA SER A 443 32.66 -7.88 13.46
C SER A 443 32.46 -9.36 13.75
N GLY A 444 33.53 -10.10 14.08
CA GLY A 444 33.46 -11.53 14.40
C GLY A 444 33.91 -12.41 13.25
N THR A 445 33.12 -13.41 12.86
CA THR A 445 33.43 -14.38 11.81
C THR A 445 32.33 -14.48 10.73
N PRO A 446 32.08 -13.40 9.98
CA PRO A 446 31.05 -13.39 8.94
C PRO A 446 31.44 -14.25 7.72
N THR A 447 30.45 -14.89 7.11
CA THR A 447 30.54 -15.59 5.82
C THR A 447 29.71 -14.84 4.79
N ILE A 448 30.34 -14.37 3.73
CA ILE A 448 29.73 -13.57 2.68
C ILE A 448 29.83 -14.35 1.36
N GLN A 449 28.70 -14.55 0.69
CA GLN A 449 28.64 -15.15 -0.64
C GLN A 449 28.03 -14.13 -1.59
N ILE A 450 28.79 -13.75 -2.60
CA ILE A 450 28.34 -12.82 -3.62
C ILE A 450 28.37 -13.47 -5.01
N ALA A 451 27.41 -13.05 -5.83
CA ALA A 451 27.38 -13.29 -7.25
C ALA A 451 26.83 -12.05 -7.97
N GLY A 452 26.72 -12.10 -9.29
CA GLY A 452 26.37 -10.91 -10.07
C GLY A 452 27.55 -9.94 -10.19
N SER A 453 27.29 -8.69 -10.56
CA SER A 453 28.36 -7.75 -10.90
C SER A 453 28.39 -6.47 -10.10
N ASN A 454 29.57 -5.85 -9.96
CA ASN A 454 29.77 -4.55 -9.31
C ASN A 454 29.41 -4.50 -7.81
N ASN A 455 29.46 -5.63 -7.11
CA ASN A 455 29.30 -5.65 -5.66
C ASN A 455 30.57 -5.13 -4.97
N LYS A 456 30.39 -4.46 -3.83
CA LYS A 456 31.46 -3.95 -2.97
C LYS A 456 31.38 -4.62 -1.61
N VAL A 457 32.41 -5.38 -1.24
CA VAL A 457 32.49 -6.07 0.05
C VAL A 457 33.57 -5.41 0.89
N PHE A 458 33.19 -4.90 2.05
CA PHE A 458 34.11 -4.37 3.06
C PHE A 458 34.30 -5.43 4.13
N VAL A 459 35.50 -6.01 4.18
CA VAL A 459 35.81 -7.02 5.20
C VAL A 459 35.82 -6.34 6.57
N GLY A 460 35.10 -6.95 7.49
CA GLY A 460 34.89 -6.43 8.82
C GLY A 460 36.07 -6.67 9.76
N SER A 461 35.85 -6.41 11.05
CA SER A 461 36.80 -6.84 12.10
C SER A 461 36.66 -8.32 12.43
N GLY A 462 37.77 -8.97 12.79
CA GLY A 462 37.81 -10.43 12.92
C GLY A 462 38.13 -11.12 11.59
N THR A 463 37.64 -12.34 11.36
CA THR A 463 37.97 -13.13 10.17
C THR A 463 36.75 -13.28 9.26
N THR A 464 36.75 -12.63 8.10
CA THR A 464 35.65 -12.70 7.14
C THR A 464 35.93 -13.76 6.07
N SER A 465 35.02 -14.72 5.88
CA SER A 465 35.06 -15.61 4.72
C SER A 465 34.26 -14.99 3.57
N VAL A 466 34.86 -14.76 2.41
CA VAL A 466 34.19 -14.23 1.21
C VAL A 466 34.30 -15.23 0.08
N ALA A 467 33.17 -15.64 -0.48
CA ALA A 467 33.11 -16.43 -1.71
C ALA A 467 32.50 -15.60 -2.82
N ASP A 468 33.25 -15.43 -3.91
CA ASP A 468 32.83 -14.64 -5.07
C ASP A 468 32.74 -15.50 -6.34
N SER A 469 31.54 -15.60 -6.90
CA SER A 469 31.29 -16.25 -8.20
C SER A 469 30.82 -15.27 -9.27
N GLY A 470 30.96 -13.97 -9.04
CA GLY A 470 30.49 -12.87 -9.88
C GLY A 470 31.55 -12.29 -10.83
N THR A 471 31.34 -11.04 -11.25
CA THR A 471 32.25 -10.29 -12.13
C THR A 471 32.34 -8.81 -11.74
N ASN A 472 33.49 -8.16 -11.93
CA ASN A 472 33.71 -6.75 -11.60
C ASN A 472 33.37 -6.37 -10.14
N ASN A 473 33.54 -7.30 -9.20
CA ASN A 473 33.33 -7.05 -7.79
C ASN A 473 34.60 -6.46 -7.14
N THR A 474 34.43 -5.71 -6.06
CA THR A 474 35.53 -5.19 -5.27
C THR A 474 35.46 -5.73 -3.85
N ILE A 475 36.53 -6.39 -3.40
CA ILE A 475 36.71 -6.80 -2.01
C ILE A 475 37.73 -5.85 -1.38
N THR A 476 37.26 -5.02 -0.45
CA THR A 476 38.06 -4.03 0.27
C THR A 476 38.56 -4.61 1.58
N LEU A 477 39.89 -4.65 1.75
CA LEU A 477 40.52 -5.09 3.00
C LEU A 477 40.47 -3.99 4.08
N GLY A 478 40.37 -4.42 5.33
CA GLY A 478 40.42 -3.53 6.48
C GLY A 478 41.79 -2.89 6.71
N LYS A 479 41.84 -1.90 7.60
CA LYS A 479 43.10 -1.31 8.08
C LYS A 479 43.98 -2.35 8.77
N VAL A 480 45.26 -2.04 8.98
CA VAL A 480 46.17 -2.86 9.80
C VAL A 480 45.53 -3.14 11.17
N GLY A 481 45.46 -4.43 11.56
CA GLY A 481 44.83 -4.87 12.80
C GLY A 481 43.29 -4.85 12.77
N GLY A 482 42.69 -4.53 11.62
CA GLY A 482 41.26 -4.40 11.41
C GLY A 482 40.55 -5.68 10.99
N GLY A 483 41.21 -6.84 11.00
CA GLY A 483 40.65 -8.13 10.58
C GLY A 483 41.45 -8.81 9.46
N ALA A 484 41.08 -10.03 9.13
CA ALA A 484 41.62 -10.82 8.02
C ALA A 484 40.50 -11.39 7.15
N ALA A 485 40.81 -11.73 5.90
CA ALA A 485 39.84 -12.28 4.96
C ALA A 485 40.28 -13.63 4.37
N ASP A 486 39.40 -14.63 4.40
CA ASP A 486 39.53 -15.86 3.64
C ASP A 486 38.70 -15.73 2.36
N ILE A 487 39.37 -15.66 1.20
CA ILE A 487 38.73 -15.33 -0.07
C ILE A 487 38.76 -16.55 -0.99
N TYR A 488 37.58 -16.89 -1.52
CA TYR A 488 37.33 -18.00 -2.43
C TYR A 488 36.71 -17.48 -3.74
N GLY A 489 36.91 -18.23 -4.82
CA GLY A 489 36.29 -17.93 -6.12
C GLY A 489 37.22 -17.20 -7.08
N TYR A 490 36.70 -16.24 -7.86
CA TYR A 490 37.37 -15.69 -9.05
C TYR A 490 38.05 -14.32 -8.85
N ILE A 491 38.55 -14.01 -7.66
CA ILE A 491 39.08 -12.66 -7.32
C ILE A 491 40.24 -12.15 -8.20
N LEU A 492 40.99 -13.03 -8.88
CA LEU A 492 42.06 -12.65 -9.83
C LEU A 492 41.65 -12.80 -11.31
N SER A 493 40.35 -12.88 -11.59
CA SER A 493 39.81 -12.92 -12.95
C SER A 493 38.47 -12.18 -12.99
N GLN A 494 37.77 -12.22 -14.13
CA GLN A 494 36.42 -11.64 -14.27
C GLN A 494 36.27 -10.14 -13.96
N GLY A 495 37.37 -9.39 -13.93
CA GLY A 495 37.37 -7.96 -13.60
C GLY A 495 37.28 -7.65 -12.10
N ASP A 496 37.34 -8.67 -11.24
CA ASP A 496 37.29 -8.49 -9.80
C ASP A 496 38.58 -7.84 -9.27
N THR A 497 38.46 -7.12 -8.15
CA THR A 497 39.53 -6.30 -7.59
C THR A 497 39.63 -6.43 -6.07
N LEU A 498 40.86 -6.41 -5.58
CA LEU A 498 41.20 -6.23 -4.17
C LEU A 498 41.50 -4.76 -3.91
N ASP A 499 40.70 -4.09 -3.10
CA ASP A 499 40.97 -2.72 -2.69
C ASP A 499 41.82 -2.70 -1.42
N MET A 500 43.08 -2.30 -1.59
CA MET A 500 44.12 -2.28 -0.58
C MET A 500 44.29 -0.90 0.06
N ARG A 501 43.60 0.13 -0.45
CA ARG A 501 43.76 1.51 0.02
C ARG A 501 43.58 1.64 1.53
N PRO A 502 42.54 1.07 2.18
CA PRO A 502 42.37 1.23 3.62
C PRO A 502 43.46 0.52 4.43
N LEU A 503 43.94 -0.61 3.92
CA LEU A 503 45.04 -1.34 4.53
C LEU A 503 46.34 -0.53 4.48
N LEU A 504 46.71 -0.05 3.29
CA LEU A 504 47.96 0.67 3.04
C LEU A 504 47.96 2.07 3.68
N ALA A 505 46.81 2.73 3.77
CA ALA A 505 46.65 3.97 4.53
C ALA A 505 46.96 3.79 6.03
N GLY A 506 46.86 2.57 6.55
CA GLY A 506 47.28 2.20 7.91
C GLY A 506 48.77 1.92 8.07
N THR A 507 49.59 2.16 7.04
CA THR A 507 51.04 1.89 7.02
C THR A 507 51.84 3.18 6.82
N GLN A 508 53.16 3.08 6.82
CA GLN A 508 54.08 4.18 6.47
C GLN A 508 54.35 4.29 4.95
N TRP A 509 53.59 3.58 4.11
CA TRP A 509 53.76 3.64 2.67
C TRP A 509 53.29 4.99 2.10
N ALA A 510 54.16 5.65 1.34
CA ALA A 510 53.91 6.97 0.76
C ALA A 510 53.36 6.94 -0.67
N GLY A 511 52.91 5.78 -1.16
CA GLY A 511 52.33 5.61 -2.50
C GLY A 511 53.33 5.24 -3.61
N ASP A 512 54.62 5.07 -3.29
CA ASP A 512 55.64 4.65 -4.27
C ASP A 512 55.59 3.13 -4.49
N THR A 513 55.16 2.72 -5.69
CA THR A 513 55.04 1.30 -6.08
C THR A 513 56.36 0.54 -6.02
N ALA A 514 57.51 1.20 -6.20
CA ALA A 514 58.82 0.56 -6.08
C ALA A 514 59.10 0.06 -4.65
N SER A 515 58.48 0.69 -3.66
CA SER A 515 58.62 0.33 -2.24
C SER A 515 57.48 -0.56 -1.71
N LEU A 516 56.44 -0.82 -2.51
CA LEU A 516 55.24 -1.54 -2.05
C LEU A 516 55.56 -2.92 -1.47
N GLY A 517 56.53 -3.65 -2.04
CA GLY A 517 56.92 -4.98 -1.55
C GLY A 517 57.50 -5.00 -0.13
N ASN A 518 57.94 -3.86 0.39
CA ASN A 518 58.37 -3.74 1.79
C ASN A 518 57.17 -3.77 2.75
N PHE A 519 56.00 -3.31 2.29
CA PHE A 519 54.77 -3.18 3.06
C PHE A 519 53.78 -4.31 2.78
N LEU A 520 53.68 -4.77 1.54
CA LEU A 520 52.77 -5.83 1.11
C LEU A 520 53.58 -7.04 0.66
N GLN A 521 53.45 -8.13 1.41
CA GLN A 521 54.22 -9.35 1.21
C GLN A 521 53.28 -10.48 0.78
N VAL A 522 53.63 -11.17 -0.30
CA VAL A 522 52.85 -12.29 -0.84
C VAL A 522 53.67 -13.57 -0.65
N THR A 523 53.08 -14.52 0.06
CA THR A 523 53.68 -15.84 0.33
C THR A 523 52.71 -16.93 -0.11
N ASN A 524 53.21 -18.14 -0.37
CA ASN A 524 52.38 -19.26 -0.82
C ASN A 524 52.53 -20.44 0.13
N VAL A 525 51.42 -21.04 0.52
CA VAL A 525 51.38 -22.26 1.35
C VAL A 525 50.38 -23.23 0.72
N ASN A 526 50.86 -24.40 0.29
CA ASN A 526 50.07 -25.37 -0.48
C ASN A 526 49.43 -24.71 -1.72
N ALA A 527 48.11 -24.82 -1.85
CA ALA A 527 47.33 -24.25 -2.95
C ALA A 527 46.86 -22.80 -2.69
N ASN A 528 47.33 -22.15 -1.62
CA ASN A 528 46.82 -20.85 -1.18
C ASN A 528 47.90 -19.77 -1.25
N THR A 529 47.46 -18.57 -1.62
CA THR A 529 48.27 -17.34 -1.56
C THR A 529 47.92 -16.58 -0.29
N ILE A 530 48.91 -16.24 0.53
CA ILE A 530 48.75 -15.47 1.76
C ILE A 530 49.32 -14.07 1.54
N ILE A 531 48.45 -13.07 1.71
CA ILE A 531 48.79 -11.66 1.69
C ILE A 531 49.04 -11.20 3.12
N ARG A 532 50.20 -10.56 3.32
CA ARG A 532 50.63 -10.04 4.61
C ARG A 532 50.99 -8.57 4.51
N VAL A 533 50.77 -7.84 5.59
CA VAL A 533 51.15 -6.43 5.72
C VAL A 533 52.26 -6.25 6.76
N ASN A 534 53.29 -5.49 6.40
CA ASN A 534 54.31 -4.95 7.30
C ASN A 534 54.14 -3.43 7.39
N PRO A 535 53.50 -2.91 8.45
CA PRO A 535 53.13 -1.50 8.52
C PRO A 535 54.31 -0.52 8.52
N SER A 536 55.51 -0.95 8.94
CA SER A 536 56.69 -0.10 8.99
C SER A 536 57.52 -0.09 7.70
N GLY A 537 57.34 -1.09 6.83
CA GLY A 537 58.19 -1.26 5.64
C GLY A 537 59.66 -1.58 5.95
N LEU A 538 60.02 -1.79 7.22
CA LEU A 538 61.39 -2.14 7.63
C LEU A 538 61.61 -3.65 7.47
N SER A 539 62.82 -4.04 7.09
CA SER A 539 63.19 -5.45 6.89
C SER A 539 63.00 -6.35 8.12
N ILE A 540 63.10 -5.78 9.33
CA ILE A 540 62.86 -6.45 10.61
C ILE A 540 61.46 -6.18 11.20
N GLY A 541 60.59 -5.51 10.44
CA GLY A 541 59.22 -5.18 10.87
C GLY A 541 58.33 -6.40 11.01
N ALA A 542 57.39 -6.34 11.96
CA ALA A 542 56.39 -7.39 12.14
C ALA A 542 55.42 -7.44 10.95
N SER A 543 55.15 -8.65 10.47
CA SER A 543 54.30 -8.92 9.31
C SER A 543 53.06 -9.72 9.72
N TYR A 544 51.88 -9.21 9.37
CA TYR A 544 50.59 -9.75 9.80
C TYR A 544 49.80 -10.27 8.59
N PRO A 545 49.20 -11.47 8.66
CA PRO A 545 48.30 -11.95 7.61
C PRO A 545 47.04 -11.08 7.58
N VAL A 546 46.62 -10.69 6.37
CA VAL A 546 45.43 -9.85 6.14
C VAL A 546 44.45 -10.48 5.18
N ALA A 547 44.92 -11.35 4.28
CA ALA A 547 44.04 -12.15 3.44
C ALA A 547 44.70 -13.46 3.02
N VAL A 548 43.88 -14.48 2.81
CA VAL A 548 44.24 -15.74 2.19
C VAL A 548 43.37 -15.92 0.95
N LEU A 549 43.99 -16.05 -0.22
CA LEU A 549 43.32 -16.39 -1.46
C LEU A 549 43.40 -17.91 -1.64
N HIS A 550 42.26 -18.59 -1.48
CA HIS A 550 42.18 -20.04 -1.55
C HIS A 550 42.11 -20.52 -3.01
N GLY A 551 42.86 -21.58 -3.32
CA GLY A 551 42.92 -22.14 -4.69
C GLY A 551 43.84 -21.39 -5.66
N TYR A 552 44.49 -20.33 -5.20
CA TYR A 552 45.49 -19.58 -5.97
C TYR A 552 46.90 -19.99 -5.56
N ALA A 553 47.48 -20.94 -6.29
CA ALA A 553 48.85 -21.38 -6.06
C ALA A 553 49.86 -20.48 -6.81
N TYR A 554 50.97 -20.16 -6.14
CA TYR A 554 52.14 -19.50 -6.73
C TYR A 554 51.91 -18.06 -7.25
N VAL A 555 50.97 -17.31 -6.67
CA VAL A 555 50.80 -15.89 -7.02
C VAL A 555 51.94 -15.08 -6.41
N THR A 556 52.54 -14.19 -7.21
CA THR A 556 53.53 -13.21 -6.76
C THR A 556 52.88 -11.85 -6.54
N LEU A 557 53.54 -10.94 -5.82
CA LEU A 557 53.08 -9.55 -5.71
C LEU A 557 52.87 -8.90 -7.08
N SER A 558 53.79 -9.13 -8.03
CA SER A 558 53.66 -8.61 -9.39
C SER A 558 52.46 -9.17 -10.14
N GLY A 559 52.09 -10.43 -9.91
CA GLY A 559 50.91 -11.06 -10.50
C GLY A 559 49.60 -10.57 -9.87
N LEU A 560 49.67 -10.03 -8.65
CA LEU A 560 48.51 -9.52 -7.92
C LEU A 560 48.21 -8.05 -8.23
N LEU A 561 49.23 -7.26 -8.56
CA LEU A 561 49.13 -5.82 -8.86
C LEU A 561 48.02 -5.45 -9.87
N PRO A 562 47.82 -6.17 -10.99
CA PRO A 562 46.75 -5.83 -11.95
C PRO A 562 45.33 -5.98 -11.38
N HIS A 563 45.18 -6.72 -10.28
CA HIS A 563 43.92 -6.99 -9.61
C HIS A 563 43.75 -6.16 -8.34
N MET A 564 44.59 -5.16 -8.13
CA MET A 564 44.58 -4.32 -6.93
C MET A 564 44.18 -2.88 -7.23
N THR A 565 43.44 -2.29 -6.31
CA THR A 565 43.37 -0.84 -6.14
C THR A 565 44.27 -0.45 -4.99
N LEU A 566 45.26 0.43 -5.24
CA LEU A 566 46.29 0.85 -4.29
C LEU A 566 46.08 2.25 -3.73
#